data_AF-A0A8B6XH58-F1
#
_entry.id   AF-A0A8B6XH58-F1
#
_cell.length_a   1.000
_cell.length_b   1.000
_cell.length_c   1.000
_cell.angle_alpha   90.00
_cell.angle_beta   90.00
_cell.angle_gamma   90.00
#
_symmetry.space_group_name_H-M   'P 1'
#
loop_
_entity.id
_entity.type
_entity.pdbx_description
1 polymer ?
#
loop_
_entity_poly.entity_id
_entity_poly.type
_entity_poly.pdbx_seq_one_letter_code
_entity_poly.pdbx_strand_id
1 'polypeptide(L)'
;MLNNNINSTTDVKEITSLADLDWFHGDISRSTAETILISNANEGTYLLRINSDKQNYSVSVRCQNSVKHYVINHDKKKNIFVFGIATFYSLKELLDHFESHPVLSSAEDETVVLQKPYKNKDNELHSYTPVSRHGEAGKDFCSPQNEPIDICVASKEGYLTKRGEIHKNWKERWFVVQKNTLQYFHTKTAKKPIKTLDFSKATETGEDTCDNKMNCFRLVFPNRTYYFVGKSPAQVKEWVELFQWKINYYQKLQQETQ
;
A
#
# COMPACT_ATOMS: atom_id res chain seq x y z
N MET A 1 4.00 51.50 -26.51
CA MET A 1 3.37 51.21 -25.21
C MET A 1 2.76 49.82 -25.35
N LEU A 2 3.36 48.83 -24.68
CA LEU A 2 3.00 47.43 -24.80
C LEU A 2 1.61 47.17 -24.18
N ASN A 3 0.77 46.48 -24.96
CA ASN A 3 -0.41 45.75 -24.47
C ASN A 3 0.04 44.64 -23.52
N ASN A 4 -0.75 44.36 -22.48
CA ASN A 4 -1.08 43.02 -21.98
C ASN A 4 -1.89 43.13 -20.68
N ASN A 5 -3.21 43.04 -20.77
CA ASN A 5 -4.05 42.69 -19.62
C ASN A 5 -4.48 41.24 -19.80
N ILE A 6 -3.87 40.37 -18.99
CA ILE A 6 -4.02 38.92 -19.01
C ILE A 6 -5.32 38.59 -18.27
N ASN A 7 -6.40 38.33 -19.02
CA ASN A 7 -7.51 37.56 -18.49
C ASN A 7 -7.07 36.09 -18.47
N SER A 8 -6.54 35.65 -17.33
CA SER A 8 -6.28 34.23 -17.07
C SER A 8 -7.62 33.54 -16.79
N THR A 9 -8.31 33.17 -17.87
CA THR A 9 -9.42 32.21 -17.83
C THR A 9 -8.83 30.87 -17.44
N THR A 10 -8.89 30.52 -16.16
CA THR A 10 -8.68 29.14 -15.72
C THR A 10 -9.83 28.31 -16.27
N ASP A 11 -9.56 27.51 -17.30
CA ASP A 11 -10.48 26.47 -17.79
C ASP A 11 -10.81 25.51 -16.64
N VAL A 12 -11.94 25.74 -15.97
CA VAL A 12 -12.50 24.80 -15.01
C VAL A 12 -13.05 23.65 -15.84
N LYS A 13 -12.31 22.53 -15.90
CA LYS A 13 -12.84 21.29 -16.49
C LYS A 13 -14.16 20.95 -15.80
N GLU A 14 -15.24 20.92 -16.58
CA GLU A 14 -16.53 20.48 -16.10
C GLU A 14 -16.44 18.99 -15.72
N ILE A 15 -16.71 18.67 -14.45
CA ILE A 15 -16.64 17.31 -13.93
C ILE A 15 -17.93 16.61 -14.36
N THR A 16 -17.87 15.88 -15.46
CA THR A 16 -19.04 15.16 -16.03
C THR A 16 -19.18 13.74 -15.51
N SER A 17 -18.10 13.18 -14.97
CA SER A 17 -18.04 11.82 -14.48
C SER A 17 -17.12 11.67 -13.26
N LEU A 18 -17.34 10.61 -12.49
CA LEU A 18 -16.45 10.22 -11.38
C LEU A 18 -15.00 9.96 -11.85
N ALA A 19 -14.79 9.65 -13.13
CA ALA A 19 -13.47 9.44 -13.70
C ALA A 19 -12.70 10.75 -13.97
N ASP A 20 -13.40 11.89 -14.02
CA ASP A 20 -12.80 13.21 -14.26
C ASP A 20 -12.20 13.83 -12.99
N LEU A 21 -12.44 13.21 -11.83
CA LEU A 21 -11.94 13.68 -10.54
C LEU A 21 -10.42 13.54 -10.45
N ASP A 22 -9.77 14.55 -9.89
CA ASP A 22 -8.30 14.56 -9.73
C ASP A 22 -7.81 13.55 -8.68
N TRP A 23 -8.69 12.98 -7.87
CA TRP A 23 -8.43 11.89 -6.90
C TRP A 23 -9.02 10.54 -7.35
N PHE A 24 -9.29 10.38 -8.64
CA PHE A 24 -9.62 9.10 -9.25
C PHE A 24 -8.37 8.35 -9.69
N HIS A 25 -8.22 7.10 -9.23
CA HIS A 25 -7.04 6.25 -9.43
C HIS A 25 -7.28 5.09 -10.40
N GLY A 26 -8.37 5.09 -11.15
CA GLY A 26 -8.64 4.02 -12.13
C GLY A 26 -9.03 2.70 -11.47
N ASP A 27 -8.61 1.59 -12.08
CA ASP A 27 -8.93 0.21 -11.68
C ASP A 27 -7.91 -0.40 -10.69
N ILE A 28 -7.30 0.44 -9.85
CA ILE A 28 -6.42 -0.05 -8.79
C ILE A 28 -7.17 -1.01 -7.87
N SER A 29 -6.49 -2.09 -7.47
CA SER A 29 -7.06 -3.10 -6.59
C SER A 29 -7.33 -2.52 -5.19
N ARG A 30 -8.25 -3.15 -4.45
CA ARG A 30 -8.48 -2.85 -3.03
C ARG A 30 -7.17 -2.80 -2.23
N SER A 31 -6.32 -3.80 -2.42
CA SER A 31 -5.00 -3.89 -1.80
C SER A 31 -4.03 -2.79 -2.24
N THR A 32 -4.10 -2.36 -3.50
CA THR A 32 -3.27 -1.26 -4.02
C THR A 32 -3.70 0.06 -3.36
N ALA A 33 -5.00 0.31 -3.25
CA ALA A 33 -5.53 1.49 -2.55
C ALA A 33 -5.15 1.50 -1.06
N GLU A 34 -5.24 0.35 -0.39
CA GLU A 34 -4.78 0.21 1.00
C GLU A 34 -3.29 0.55 1.12
N THR A 35 -2.46 0.05 0.20
CA THR A 35 -1.03 0.31 0.19
C THR A 35 -0.72 1.79 0.02
N ILE A 36 -1.35 2.45 -0.96
CA ILE A 36 -1.15 3.88 -1.21
C ILE A 36 -1.52 4.70 0.03
N LEU A 37 -2.71 4.47 0.59
CA LEU A 37 -3.22 5.26 1.71
C LEU A 37 -2.46 5.01 3.02
N ILE A 38 -2.01 3.78 3.28
CA ILE A 38 -1.27 3.46 4.51
C ILE A 38 0.17 3.96 4.43
N SER A 39 0.78 3.91 3.25
CA SER A 39 2.19 4.26 3.08
C SER A 39 2.40 5.77 2.95
N ASN A 40 1.47 6.45 2.27
CA ASN A 40 1.69 7.82 1.79
C ASN A 40 0.69 8.83 2.35
N ALA A 41 -0.27 8.41 3.19
CA ALA A 41 -1.35 9.28 3.62
C ALA A 41 -1.63 9.25 5.12
N ASN A 42 -2.12 10.38 5.61
CA ASN A 42 -2.55 10.55 7.00
C ASN A 42 -4.03 10.17 7.15
N GLU A 43 -4.47 9.99 8.38
CA GLU A 43 -5.88 9.78 8.72
C GLU A 43 -6.79 10.82 8.06
N GLY A 44 -7.96 10.37 7.60
CA GLY A 44 -8.93 11.16 6.86
C GLY A 44 -8.59 11.37 5.39
N THR A 45 -7.46 10.89 4.89
CA THR A 45 -7.13 10.96 3.46
C THR A 45 -7.87 9.87 2.68
N TYR A 46 -8.43 10.20 1.52
CA TYR A 46 -9.23 9.26 0.73
C TYR A 46 -8.94 9.29 -0.77
N LEU A 47 -9.24 8.20 -1.48
CA LEU A 47 -9.13 8.10 -2.93
C LEU A 47 -10.32 7.37 -3.54
N LEU A 48 -10.58 7.61 -4.84
CA LEU A 48 -11.60 6.91 -5.61
C LEU A 48 -10.97 5.87 -6.51
N ARG A 49 -11.57 4.68 -6.53
CA ARG A 49 -11.21 3.60 -7.45
C ARG A 49 -12.43 2.94 -8.07
N ILE A 50 -12.24 2.29 -9.21
CA ILE A 50 -13.22 1.35 -9.77
C ILE A 50 -13.11 0.03 -9.00
N ASN A 51 -14.25 -0.62 -8.75
CA ASN A 51 -14.27 -1.94 -8.14
C ASN A 51 -13.90 -3.04 -9.16
N SER A 52 -13.48 -4.22 -8.70
CA SER A 52 -13.02 -5.30 -9.59
C SER A 52 -14.08 -5.78 -10.59
N ASP A 53 -15.36 -5.56 -10.28
CA ASP A 53 -16.51 -5.82 -11.16
C ASP A 53 -16.65 -4.80 -12.32
N LYS A 54 -15.89 -3.70 -12.28
CA LYS A 54 -15.96 -2.54 -13.21
C LYS A 54 -17.34 -1.89 -13.32
N GLN A 55 -18.26 -2.21 -12.42
CA GLN A 55 -19.62 -1.66 -12.41
C GLN A 55 -19.78 -0.58 -11.36
N ASN A 56 -19.08 -0.71 -10.23
CA ASN A 56 -19.21 0.18 -9.09
C ASN A 56 -17.92 0.91 -8.78
N TYR A 57 -18.04 2.01 -8.05
CA TYR A 57 -16.89 2.74 -7.53
C TYR A 57 -16.71 2.43 -6.04
N SER A 58 -15.52 2.71 -5.52
CA SER A 58 -15.26 2.62 -4.10
C SER A 58 -14.39 3.78 -3.65
N VAL A 59 -14.80 4.42 -2.55
CA VAL A 59 -13.99 5.39 -1.83
C VAL A 59 -13.20 4.64 -0.78
N SER A 60 -11.88 4.67 -0.89
CA SER A 60 -10.97 4.08 0.09
C SER A 60 -10.48 5.21 1.01
N VAL A 61 -10.56 5.02 2.33
CA VAL A 61 -10.31 6.08 3.32
C VAL A 61 -9.32 5.60 4.37
N ARG A 62 -8.24 6.35 4.59
CA ARG A 62 -7.27 6.12 5.65
C ARG A 62 -7.90 6.46 7.00
N CYS A 63 -8.05 5.47 7.87
CA CYS A 63 -8.37 5.63 9.29
C CYS A 63 -7.08 5.54 10.11
N GLN A 64 -7.09 5.67 11.44
CA GLN A 64 -5.87 5.62 12.26
C GLN A 64 -4.99 4.37 12.00
N ASN A 65 -5.58 3.17 12.00
CA ASN A 65 -4.84 1.89 11.88
C ASN A 65 -5.26 1.01 10.69
N SER A 66 -6.21 1.47 9.88
CA SER A 66 -6.76 0.69 8.77
C SER A 66 -7.16 1.58 7.60
N VAL A 67 -7.62 0.95 6.52
CA VAL A 67 -8.29 1.63 5.41
C VAL A 67 -9.68 1.04 5.26
N LYS A 68 -10.70 1.90 5.32
CA LYS A 68 -12.09 1.50 5.08
C LYS A 68 -12.46 1.74 3.62
N HIS A 69 -13.31 0.87 3.09
CA HIS A 69 -13.75 0.92 1.69
C HIS A 69 -15.26 1.07 1.66
N TYR A 70 -15.73 2.17 1.07
CA TYR A 70 -17.14 2.50 0.94
C TYR A 70 -17.55 2.41 -0.51
N VAL A 71 -18.51 1.54 -0.82
CA VAL A 71 -18.98 1.34 -2.19
C VAL A 71 -19.92 2.47 -2.59
N ILE A 72 -19.69 3.02 -3.78
CA ILE A 72 -20.64 3.89 -4.48
C ILE A 72 -21.27 3.05 -5.59
N ASN A 73 -22.56 2.78 -5.45
CA ASN A 73 -23.34 2.15 -6.51
C ASN A 73 -23.90 3.25 -7.42
N HIS A 74 -23.69 3.11 -8.73
CA HIS A 74 -24.18 4.08 -9.70
C HIS A 74 -25.16 3.39 -10.67
N ASP A 75 -26.45 3.72 -10.55
CA ASP A 75 -27.46 3.31 -11.53
C ASP A 75 -27.43 4.28 -12.72
N LYS A 76 -26.69 3.88 -13.76
CA LYS A 76 -26.51 4.68 -14.99
C LYS A 76 -27.83 4.97 -15.73
N LYS A 77 -28.86 4.13 -15.57
CA LYS A 77 -30.15 4.34 -16.27
C LYS A 77 -30.95 5.46 -15.62
N LYS A 78 -30.85 5.56 -14.30
CA LYS A 78 -31.58 6.56 -13.50
C LYS A 78 -30.72 7.75 -13.09
N ASN A 79 -29.42 7.69 -13.35
CA ASN A 79 -28.42 8.67 -12.90
C ASN A 79 -28.42 8.86 -11.37
N ILE A 80 -28.60 7.76 -10.63
CA ILE A 80 -28.69 7.77 -9.16
C ILE A 80 -27.41 7.18 -8.58
N PHE A 81 -26.84 7.86 -7.59
CA PHE A 81 -25.69 7.41 -6.80
C PHE A 81 -26.15 7.02 -5.41
N VAL A 82 -25.80 5.81 -4.97
CA VAL A 82 -26.07 5.32 -3.61
C VAL A 82 -24.75 5.12 -2.89
N PHE A 83 -24.64 5.73 -1.71
CA PHE A 83 -23.45 5.68 -0.88
C PHE A 83 -23.85 5.55 0.59
N GLY A 84 -23.60 4.37 1.16
CA GLY A 84 -24.15 4.01 2.47
C GLY A 84 -25.67 4.01 2.46
N ILE A 85 -26.28 4.79 3.38
CA ILE A 85 -27.73 5.02 3.45
C ILE A 85 -28.19 6.24 2.64
N ALA A 86 -27.26 7.04 2.13
CA ALA A 86 -27.56 8.25 1.37
C ALA A 86 -27.75 7.94 -0.11
N THR A 87 -28.70 8.64 -0.73
CA THR A 87 -29.01 8.53 -2.16
C THR A 87 -28.94 9.94 -2.77
N PHE A 88 -28.24 10.06 -3.90
CA PHE A 88 -27.99 11.31 -4.61
C PHE A 88 -28.49 11.19 -6.06
N TYR A 89 -29.10 12.25 -6.57
CA TYR A 89 -29.72 12.27 -7.92
C TYR A 89 -28.84 12.96 -8.96
N SER A 90 -27.66 13.42 -8.55
CA SER A 90 -26.64 13.93 -9.46
C SER A 90 -25.23 13.69 -8.90
N LEU A 91 -24.24 13.69 -9.80
CA LEU A 91 -22.83 13.66 -9.41
C LEU A 91 -22.46 14.88 -8.54
N LYS A 92 -23.05 16.05 -8.86
CA LYS A 92 -22.82 17.27 -8.10
C LYS A 92 -23.26 17.13 -6.65
N GLU A 93 -24.46 16.60 -6.39
CA GLU A 93 -24.96 16.37 -5.03
C GLU A 93 -24.07 15.41 -4.24
N LEU A 94 -23.56 14.35 -4.88
CA LEU A 94 -22.63 13.42 -4.25
C LEU A 94 -21.31 14.12 -3.86
N LEU A 95 -20.77 14.98 -4.73
CA LEU A 95 -19.53 15.73 -4.46
C LEU A 95 -19.74 16.81 -3.40
N ASP A 96 -20.84 17.56 -3.48
CA ASP A 96 -21.22 18.55 -2.46
C ASP A 96 -21.34 17.87 -1.08
N HIS A 97 -21.83 16.63 -1.02
CA HIS A 97 -21.89 15.85 0.22
C HIS A 97 -20.50 15.50 0.76
N PHE A 98 -19.56 15.08 -0.09
CA PHE A 98 -18.18 14.82 0.34
C PHE A 98 -17.47 16.07 0.86
N GLU A 99 -17.81 17.26 0.34
CA GLU A 99 -17.24 18.53 0.76
C GLU A 99 -17.90 19.12 2.02
N SER A 100 -19.23 18.99 2.15
CA SER A 100 -20.00 19.59 3.26
C SER A 100 -20.19 18.68 4.47
N HIS A 101 -20.26 17.36 4.27
CA HIS A 101 -20.56 16.37 5.31
C HIS A 101 -19.63 15.16 5.19
N PRO A 102 -18.33 15.31 5.47
CA PRO A 102 -17.33 14.26 5.27
C PRO A 102 -17.45 13.04 6.20
N VAL A 103 -18.50 12.93 7.01
CA VAL A 103 -18.61 11.90 8.04
C VAL A 103 -19.31 10.65 7.51
N LEU A 104 -18.60 9.54 7.50
CA LEU A 104 -19.08 8.23 7.09
C LEU A 104 -19.34 7.36 8.31
N SER A 105 -20.55 6.84 8.44
CA SER A 105 -20.88 5.85 9.46
C SER A 105 -20.72 4.44 8.87
N SER A 106 -19.89 3.61 9.50
CA SER A 106 -19.92 2.16 9.26
C SER A 106 -20.96 1.49 10.15
N ALA A 107 -21.46 0.31 9.77
CA ALA A 107 -22.45 -0.46 10.53
C ALA A 107 -22.01 -0.88 11.95
N GLU A 108 -20.76 -0.60 12.34
CA GLU A 108 -20.15 -0.89 13.64
C GLU A 108 -19.82 0.41 14.41
N ASP A 109 -20.69 1.42 14.37
CA ASP A 109 -20.65 2.70 15.13
C ASP A 109 -19.38 3.58 15.01
N GLU A 110 -18.38 3.18 14.23
CA GLU A 110 -17.20 4.01 13.99
C GLU A 110 -17.46 5.06 12.89
N THR A 111 -17.48 6.34 13.30
CA THR A 111 -17.53 7.48 12.40
C THR A 111 -16.16 7.75 11.79
N VAL A 112 -16.06 7.82 10.46
CA VAL A 112 -14.83 8.18 9.73
C VAL A 112 -15.00 9.54 9.07
N VAL A 113 -14.07 10.46 9.31
CA VAL A 113 -14.11 11.81 8.73
C VAL A 113 -13.21 11.87 7.49
N LEU A 114 -13.78 12.22 6.34
CA LEU A 114 -13.04 12.57 5.12
C LEU A 114 -12.43 13.96 5.28
N GLN A 115 -11.10 14.03 5.33
CA GLN A 115 -10.39 15.29 5.50
C GLN A 115 -9.89 15.85 4.18
N LYS A 116 -9.27 15.00 3.34
CA LYS A 116 -8.66 15.46 2.09
C LYS A 116 -8.56 14.38 1.00
N PRO A 117 -8.74 14.75 -0.27
CA PRO A 117 -8.55 13.83 -1.39
C PRO A 117 -7.06 13.54 -1.65
N TYR A 118 -6.74 12.29 -1.96
CA TYR A 118 -5.43 11.85 -2.43
C TYR A 118 -5.39 11.98 -3.96
N LYS A 119 -4.79 13.08 -4.43
CA LYS A 119 -4.74 13.42 -5.85
C LYS A 119 -3.86 12.44 -6.63
N ASN A 120 -4.26 12.16 -7.86
CA ASN A 120 -3.55 11.35 -8.84
C ASN A 120 -2.41 12.14 -9.52
N LYS A 121 -2.35 13.47 -9.34
CA LYS A 121 -1.29 14.32 -9.88
C LYS A 121 -0.14 14.52 -8.88
N ASP A 122 0.61 13.44 -8.69
CA ASP A 122 2.05 13.44 -8.45
C ASP A 122 2.56 12.09 -8.98
N ASN A 123 3.50 12.17 -9.91
CA ASN A 123 3.96 11.09 -10.78
C ASN A 123 4.78 10.01 -10.02
N GLU A 124 4.27 9.46 -8.91
CA GLU A 124 4.90 8.35 -8.16
C GLU A 124 4.42 6.96 -8.61
N LEU A 125 3.45 6.87 -9.53
CA LEU A 125 2.77 5.62 -9.87
C LEU A 125 3.19 5.05 -11.24
N HIS A 126 4.48 4.73 -11.41
CA HIS A 126 4.98 3.90 -12.53
C HIS A 126 5.63 2.57 -12.09
N SER A 127 5.48 2.14 -10.84
CA SER A 127 6.11 0.89 -10.36
C SER A 127 5.15 -0.27 -10.03
N TYR A 128 3.84 -0.14 -10.32
CA TYR A 128 2.89 -1.21 -10.07
C TYR A 128 2.32 -1.76 -11.38
N THR A 129 3.09 -2.58 -12.07
CA THR A 129 2.54 -3.49 -13.07
C THR A 129 1.93 -4.70 -12.36
N PRO A 130 0.65 -5.02 -12.58
CA PRO A 130 0.07 -6.27 -12.12
C PRO A 130 0.79 -7.42 -12.83
N VAL A 131 1.39 -8.34 -12.09
CA VAL A 131 1.89 -9.58 -12.68
C VAL A 131 0.67 -10.40 -13.09
N SER A 132 0.37 -10.40 -14.39
CA SER A 132 -0.65 -11.25 -14.98
C SER A 132 -0.33 -12.72 -14.68
N ARG A 133 -1.21 -13.36 -13.90
CA ARG A 133 -1.20 -14.81 -13.66
C ARG A 133 -1.32 -15.54 -14.99
N HIS A 134 -0.33 -16.35 -15.36
CA HIS A 134 -0.61 -17.53 -16.16
C HIS A 134 -1.45 -18.47 -15.28
N GLY A 135 -2.72 -18.63 -15.66
CA GLY A 135 -3.61 -19.58 -15.02
C GLY A 135 -3.25 -21.02 -15.39
N GLU A 136 -3.58 -21.95 -14.48
CA GLU A 136 -4.40 -23.12 -14.83
C GLU A 136 -4.89 -23.86 -13.57
N ALA A 137 -6.21 -24.10 -13.58
CA ALA A 137 -7.03 -25.12 -12.94
C ALA A 137 -6.76 -25.63 -11.49
N GLY A 138 -7.77 -25.47 -10.63
CA GLY A 138 -8.31 -26.62 -9.89
C GLY A 138 -8.57 -26.47 -8.38
N LYS A 139 -9.88 -26.45 -8.05
CA LYS A 139 -10.55 -26.96 -6.83
C LYS A 139 -10.68 -26.04 -5.60
N ASP A 140 -11.94 -25.62 -5.41
CA ASP A 140 -12.77 -25.63 -4.19
C ASP A 140 -12.12 -25.30 -2.85
N PHE A 141 -12.57 -24.21 -2.20
CA PHE A 141 -13.04 -24.23 -0.80
C PHE A 141 -13.75 -22.91 -0.46
N CYS A 142 -14.93 -23.04 0.16
CA CYS A 142 -15.77 -21.93 0.63
C CYS A 142 -15.85 -21.97 2.16
N SER A 143 -15.33 -20.89 2.80
CA SER A 143 -15.81 -20.20 4.03
C SER A 143 -15.84 -20.92 5.40
N PRO A 144 -16.12 -20.22 6.53
CA PRO A 144 -15.35 -19.11 7.14
C PRO A 144 -15.22 -19.24 8.69
N GLN A 145 -14.16 -18.77 9.36
CA GLN A 145 -14.22 -18.45 10.81
C GLN A 145 -13.32 -17.26 11.19
N ASN A 146 -13.93 -16.38 12.00
CA ASN A 146 -13.51 -15.08 12.52
C ASN A 146 -12.14 -15.05 13.21
N GLU A 147 -11.17 -14.35 12.61
CA GLU A 147 -10.00 -13.77 13.28
C GLU A 147 -9.74 -12.41 12.61
N PRO A 148 -9.40 -11.34 13.36
CA PRO A 148 -9.18 -10.03 12.77
C PRO A 148 -7.95 -10.11 11.86
N ILE A 149 -8.17 -9.97 10.55
CA ILE A 149 -7.10 -10.01 9.55
C ILE A 149 -6.29 -8.71 9.68
N ASP A 150 -5.34 -8.74 10.60
CA ASP A 150 -4.29 -7.74 10.76
C ASP A 150 -3.48 -7.61 9.45
N ILE A 151 -3.48 -6.40 8.89
CA ILE A 151 -2.44 -5.72 8.09
C ILE A 151 -1.70 -6.58 7.04
N CYS A 152 -2.25 -6.59 5.82
CA CYS A 152 -1.68 -7.25 4.62
C CYS A 152 -0.85 -6.31 3.72
N VAL A 153 -0.25 -5.27 4.29
CA VAL A 153 0.33 -4.14 3.52
C VAL A 153 1.76 -4.47 3.09
N ALA A 154 1.96 -4.66 1.79
CA ALA A 154 3.23 -4.84 1.07
C ALA A 154 4.18 -5.91 1.65
N SER A 155 3.92 -7.19 1.34
CA SER A 155 4.93 -8.22 1.52
C SER A 155 5.92 -8.25 0.35
N LYS A 156 7.17 -7.82 0.56
CA LYS A 156 8.26 -8.13 -0.37
C LYS A 156 8.73 -9.55 -0.10
N GLU A 157 8.83 -10.35 -1.14
CA GLU A 157 9.37 -11.70 -1.06
C GLU A 157 10.41 -11.96 -2.15
N GLY A 158 11.37 -12.82 -1.87
CA GLY A 158 12.44 -13.09 -2.84
C GLY A 158 13.55 -13.97 -2.29
N TYR A 159 14.30 -14.58 -3.20
CA TYR A 159 15.52 -15.31 -2.84
C TYR A 159 16.68 -14.35 -2.59
N LEU A 160 17.37 -14.57 -1.47
CA LEU A 160 18.66 -13.96 -1.13
C LEU A 160 19.61 -15.04 -0.62
N THR A 161 20.91 -14.86 -0.84
CA THR A 161 21.92 -15.73 -0.23
C THR A 161 22.37 -15.13 1.08
N LYS A 162 22.20 -15.84 2.20
CA LYS A 162 22.57 -15.33 3.54
C LYS A 162 23.78 -16.04 4.13
N ARG A 163 24.59 -15.30 4.89
CA ARG A 163 25.71 -15.85 5.66
C ARG A 163 25.24 -16.59 6.91
N GLY A 164 25.76 -17.79 7.15
CA GLY A 164 25.54 -18.53 8.40
C GLY A 164 26.15 -17.85 9.62
N GLU A 165 25.65 -18.20 10.81
CA GLU A 165 26.06 -17.60 12.10
C GLU A 165 27.31 -18.28 12.65
N ILE A 166 27.20 -19.59 12.87
CA ILE A 166 28.26 -20.42 13.46
C ILE A 166 29.26 -20.78 12.36
N HIS A 167 28.77 -21.43 11.31
CA HIS A 167 29.54 -21.69 10.11
C HIS A 167 29.21 -20.61 9.09
N LYS A 168 30.19 -19.81 8.69
CA LYS A 168 30.08 -18.67 7.75
C LYS A 168 29.77 -19.08 6.30
N ASN A 169 29.14 -20.23 6.11
CA ASN A 169 28.70 -20.73 4.81
C ASN A 169 27.51 -19.91 4.31
N TRP A 170 27.49 -19.66 3.01
CA TRP A 170 26.45 -18.92 2.32
C TRP A 170 25.34 -19.87 1.85
N LYS A 171 24.08 -19.55 2.16
CA LYS A 171 22.92 -20.39 1.79
C LYS A 171 21.80 -19.54 1.22
N GLU A 172 21.28 -19.92 0.05
CA GLU A 172 20.10 -19.29 -0.55
C GLU A 172 18.86 -19.61 0.30
N ARG A 173 18.05 -18.60 0.61
CA ARG A 173 16.81 -18.73 1.39
C ARG A 173 15.74 -17.84 0.78
N TRP A 174 14.50 -18.27 0.93
CA TRP A 174 13.35 -17.47 0.54
C TRP A 174 13.01 -16.51 1.68
N PHE A 175 13.13 -15.21 1.45
CA PHE A 175 12.83 -14.17 2.42
C PHE A 175 11.45 -13.59 2.14
N VAL A 176 10.73 -13.28 3.21
CA VAL A 176 9.41 -12.68 3.17
C VAL A 176 9.35 -11.60 4.23
N VAL A 177 9.16 -10.35 3.81
CA VAL A 177 8.78 -9.26 4.70
C VAL A 177 7.26 -9.29 4.85
N GLN A 178 6.76 -9.38 6.06
CA GLN A 178 5.33 -9.29 6.36
C GLN A 178 5.16 -8.46 7.63
N LYS A 179 4.32 -7.42 7.55
CA LYS A 179 4.07 -6.49 8.66
C LYS A 179 5.38 -5.88 9.19
N ASN A 180 5.75 -6.23 10.42
CA ASN A 180 6.96 -5.81 11.11
C ASN A 180 8.06 -6.90 11.11
N THR A 181 7.89 -7.97 10.33
CA THR A 181 8.82 -9.11 10.39
C THR A 181 9.49 -9.41 9.07
N LEU A 182 10.76 -9.77 9.14
CA LEU A 182 11.51 -10.44 8.08
C LEU A 182 11.64 -11.92 8.44
N GLN A 183 10.95 -12.76 7.68
CA GLN A 183 11.00 -14.21 7.82
C GLN A 183 11.85 -14.81 6.71
N TYR A 184 12.50 -15.94 6.99
CA TYR A 184 13.12 -16.71 5.92
C TYR A 184 12.90 -18.22 6.03
N PHE A 185 12.79 -18.85 4.87
CA PHE A 185 12.38 -20.22 4.69
C PHE A 185 13.43 -20.99 3.90
N HIS A 186 13.38 -22.32 3.95
CA HIS A 186 14.27 -23.14 3.12
C HIS A 186 13.98 -22.91 1.63
N THR A 187 12.69 -22.85 1.27
CA THR A 187 12.17 -22.66 -0.09
C THR A 187 10.89 -21.83 -0.03
N LYS A 188 10.42 -21.35 -1.20
CA LYS A 188 9.15 -20.62 -1.33
C LYS A 188 7.92 -21.40 -0.86
N THR A 189 7.94 -22.73 -0.99
CA THR A 189 6.81 -23.62 -0.65
C THR A 189 6.82 -24.10 0.81
N ALA A 190 7.87 -23.78 1.58
CA ALA A 190 7.98 -24.24 2.95
C ALA A 190 6.98 -23.51 3.84
N LYS A 191 6.27 -24.27 4.69
CA LYS A 191 5.18 -23.76 5.54
C LYS A 191 5.67 -23.05 6.80
N LYS A 192 6.86 -23.40 7.30
CA LYS A 192 7.40 -22.88 8.57
C LYS A 192 8.67 -22.05 8.32
N PRO A 193 8.77 -20.83 8.88
CA PRO A 193 9.98 -20.04 8.79
C PRO A 193 11.09 -20.69 9.62
N ILE A 194 12.32 -20.61 9.11
CA ILE A 194 13.53 -21.01 9.85
C ILE A 194 13.80 -19.98 10.96
N LYS A 195 13.57 -18.69 10.69
CA LYS A 195 13.67 -17.63 11.67
C LYS A 195 12.80 -16.45 11.25
N THR A 196 12.32 -15.74 12.27
CA THR A 196 11.56 -14.50 12.17
C THR A 196 12.37 -13.41 12.87
N LEU A 197 12.60 -12.30 12.17
CA LEU A 197 13.32 -11.13 12.66
C LEU A 197 12.33 -9.96 12.75
N ASP A 198 12.42 -9.18 13.82
CA ASP A 198 11.49 -8.09 14.12
C ASP A 198 12.16 -6.74 13.83
N PHE A 199 11.64 -5.98 12.86
CA PHE A 199 12.24 -4.72 12.42
C PHE A 199 12.25 -3.63 13.50
N SER A 200 11.39 -3.72 14.53
CA SER A 200 11.43 -2.78 15.67
C SER A 200 12.76 -2.84 16.43
N LYS A 201 13.51 -3.94 16.28
CA LYS A 201 14.82 -4.18 16.91
C LYS A 201 15.98 -3.95 15.94
N ALA A 202 15.72 -3.67 14.67
CA ALA A 202 16.76 -3.41 13.70
C ALA A 202 17.29 -1.99 13.87
N THR A 203 18.61 -1.83 13.85
CA THR A 203 19.26 -0.53 14.11
C THR A 203 19.77 0.12 12.84
N GLU A 204 20.17 -0.68 11.84
CA GLU A 204 20.83 -0.17 10.65
C GLU A 204 20.76 -1.18 9.49
N THR A 205 20.80 -0.69 8.25
CA THR A 205 20.98 -1.50 7.04
C THR A 205 21.88 -0.75 6.05
N GLY A 206 22.50 -1.46 5.12
CA GLY A 206 23.30 -0.82 4.07
C GLY A 206 24.03 -1.81 3.19
N GLU A 207 24.52 -1.31 2.06
CA GLU A 207 25.44 -2.07 1.18
C GLU A 207 26.75 -2.38 1.91
N ASP A 208 27.37 -3.51 1.56
CA ASP A 208 28.58 -4.02 2.20
C ASP A 208 29.40 -4.83 1.17
N THR A 209 30.68 -5.07 1.43
CA THR A 209 31.58 -5.89 0.60
C THR A 209 32.11 -7.09 1.38
N CYS A 210 31.31 -7.55 2.34
CA CYS A 210 31.59 -8.67 3.22
C CYS A 210 32.06 -9.94 2.48
N ASP A 211 33.10 -10.61 3.01
CA ASP A 211 33.68 -11.84 2.44
C ASP A 211 34.02 -11.74 0.93
N ASN A 212 34.39 -10.55 0.43
CA ASN A 212 34.66 -10.24 -0.99
C ASN A 212 33.49 -10.59 -1.94
N LYS A 213 32.25 -10.57 -1.44
CA LYS A 213 31.06 -10.83 -2.24
C LYS A 213 30.53 -9.54 -2.85
N MET A 214 30.44 -9.53 -4.18
CA MET A 214 29.68 -8.51 -4.92
C MET A 214 28.21 -8.56 -4.51
N ASN A 215 27.51 -7.42 -4.55
CA ASN A 215 26.11 -7.31 -4.16
C ASN A 215 25.84 -7.75 -2.71
N CYS A 216 26.84 -7.62 -1.79
CA CYS A 216 26.63 -7.86 -0.37
C CYS A 216 25.91 -6.64 0.27
N PHE A 217 25.04 -6.92 1.25
CA PHE A 217 24.44 -5.91 2.11
C PHE A 217 24.15 -6.51 3.48
N ARG A 218 23.92 -5.66 4.47
CA ARG A 218 23.74 -6.05 5.87
C ARG A 218 22.46 -5.49 6.49
N LEU A 219 21.94 -6.21 7.49
CA LEU A 219 20.89 -5.76 8.41
C LEU A 219 21.36 -6.01 9.84
N VAL A 220 21.43 -4.96 10.64
CA VAL A 220 22.00 -4.96 11.99
C VAL A 220 20.90 -5.01 13.04
N PHE A 221 21.08 -5.91 14.01
CA PHE A 221 20.32 -6.00 15.24
C PHE A 221 21.28 -5.95 16.43
N PRO A 222 20.82 -5.59 17.65
CA PRO A 222 21.67 -5.48 18.84
C PRO A 222 22.56 -6.70 19.09
N ASN A 223 22.04 -7.90 18.85
CA ASN A 223 22.73 -9.15 19.14
C ASN A 223 23.37 -9.80 17.90
N ARG A 224 23.15 -9.26 16.70
CA ARG A 224 23.60 -9.90 15.45
C ARG A 224 23.49 -9.01 14.22
N THR A 225 24.53 -9.06 13.38
CA THR A 225 24.47 -8.59 11.99
C THR A 225 24.18 -9.74 11.04
N TYR A 226 23.17 -9.55 10.18
CA TYR A 226 22.86 -10.44 9.08
C TYR A 226 23.47 -9.90 7.80
N TYR A 227 24.16 -10.77 7.06
CA TYR A 227 24.72 -10.46 5.75
C TYR A 227 23.99 -11.24 4.67
N PHE A 228 23.69 -10.55 3.57
CA PHE A 228 22.94 -11.04 2.42
C PHE A 228 23.71 -10.73 1.14
N VAL A 229 23.45 -11.52 0.11
CA VAL A 229 23.93 -11.28 -1.25
C VAL A 229 22.75 -11.35 -2.21
N GLY A 230 22.58 -10.28 -2.99
CA GLY A 230 21.62 -10.20 -4.09
C GLY A 230 22.18 -10.73 -5.41
N LYS A 231 21.29 -11.11 -6.32
CA LYS A 231 21.58 -11.54 -7.70
C LYS A 231 22.01 -10.37 -8.59
N SER A 232 21.58 -9.15 -8.26
CA SER A 232 21.93 -7.93 -9.00
C SER A 232 22.00 -6.72 -8.07
N PRO A 233 22.70 -5.64 -8.47
CA PRO A 233 22.69 -4.37 -7.74
C PRO A 233 21.28 -3.80 -7.56
N ALA A 234 20.42 -3.92 -8.58
CA ALA A 234 19.02 -3.51 -8.49
C ALA A 234 18.27 -4.27 -7.38
N GLN A 235 18.47 -5.59 -7.29
CA GLN A 235 17.87 -6.38 -6.22
C GLN A 235 18.37 -5.92 -4.84
N VAL A 236 19.67 -5.68 -4.69
CA VAL A 236 20.25 -5.18 -3.42
C VAL A 236 19.63 -3.84 -3.04
N LYS A 237 19.58 -2.89 -3.98
CA LYS A 237 18.98 -1.58 -3.77
C LYS A 237 17.55 -1.69 -3.25
N GLU A 238 16.70 -2.48 -3.91
CA GLU A 238 15.32 -2.67 -3.48
C GLU A 238 15.17 -3.25 -2.06
N TRP A 239 16.05 -4.19 -1.66
CA TRP A 239 16.02 -4.76 -0.31
C TRP A 239 16.54 -3.78 0.75
N VAL A 240 17.62 -3.06 0.45
CA VAL A 240 18.22 -2.06 1.35
C VAL A 240 17.25 -0.90 1.57
N GLU A 241 16.63 -0.37 0.52
CA GLU A 241 15.62 0.71 0.63
C GLU A 241 14.43 0.28 1.48
N LEU A 242 13.91 -0.94 1.27
CA LEU A 242 12.81 -1.48 2.08
C LEU A 242 13.20 -1.62 3.55
N PHE A 243 14.38 -2.18 3.83
CA PHE A 243 14.86 -2.35 5.21
C PHE A 243 15.07 -1.00 5.90
N GLN A 244 15.63 -0.03 5.17
CA GLN A 244 15.89 1.31 5.70
C GLN A 244 14.57 2.01 6.02
N TRP A 245 13.58 1.91 5.12
CA TRP A 245 12.25 2.44 5.35
C TRP A 245 11.61 1.82 6.60
N LYS A 246 11.67 0.49 6.77
CA LYS A 246 11.16 -0.20 7.96
C LYS A 246 11.83 0.29 9.24
N ILE A 247 13.16 0.39 9.26
CA ILE A 247 13.93 0.88 10.42
C ILE A 247 13.49 2.30 10.79
N ASN A 248 13.49 3.22 9.81
CA ASN A 248 13.15 4.62 10.04
C ASN A 248 11.71 4.80 10.54
N TYR A 249 10.78 4.03 9.97
CA TYR A 249 9.38 4.05 10.39
C TYR A 249 9.23 3.72 11.88
N TYR A 250 9.87 2.66 12.37
CA TYR A 250 9.76 2.27 13.77
C TYR A 250 10.55 3.17 14.73
N GLN A 251 11.66 3.75 14.28
CA GLN A 251 12.38 4.75 15.08
C GLN A 251 11.53 6.00 15.33
N LYS A 252 10.77 6.45 14.31
CA LYS A 252 9.83 7.58 14.46
C LYS A 252 8.69 7.27 15.43
N LEU A 253 8.06 6.10 15.30
CA LEU A 253 6.98 5.69 16.21
C LEU A 253 7.42 5.64 17.68
N GLN A 254 8.66 5.22 17.95
CA GLN A 254 9.20 5.18 19.31
C GLN A 254 9.45 6.58 19.90
N GLN A 255 9.74 7.57 19.06
CA GLN A 255 9.95 8.97 19.48
C GLN A 255 8.62 9.69 19.77
N GLU A 256 7.54 9.34 19.08
CA GLU A 256 6.21 9.94 19.25
C GLU A 256 5.45 9.40 20.49
N THR A 257 5.94 8.32 21.10
CA THR A 257 5.31 7.67 22.26
C THR A 257 6.00 8.05 23.59
N GLN A 258 7.00 8.95 23.56
CA GLN A 258 7.71 9.49 24.73
C GLN A 258 7.41 10.97 24.91
#